data_AF-A0A671FQJ5-F1
#
_entry.id   AF-A0A671FQJ5-F1
#
_cell.length_a   1.000
_cell.length_b   1.000
_cell.length_c   1.000
_cell.angle_alpha   90.00
_cell.angle_beta   90.00
_cell.angle_gamma   90.00
#
_symmetry.space_group_name_H-M   'P 1'
#
loop_
_entity.id
_entity.type
_entity.pdbx_description
1 polymer ?
#
loop_
_entity_poly.entity_id
_entity_poly.type
_entity_poly.pdbx_seq_one_letter_code
_entity_poly.pdbx_strand_id
1 'polypeptide(L)'
;MFSSFQTDLCIESLLAVFQKYAGKDGNTCSLSKTDFLSFMSTERAAFTKNQKDSSVLDLMKKKQELDINCDGMLDSQEFLNLIGGMAVACHDALSPPQKCI
;
A
#
# COMPACT_ATOMS: atom_id res chain seq x y z
N MET A 1 -8.76 26.46 6.96
CA MET A 1 -9.64 25.38 7.49
C MET A 1 -10.00 24.30 6.47
N PHE A 2 -9.65 24.42 5.17
CA PHE A 2 -9.94 23.40 4.14
C PHE A 2 -9.04 22.15 4.17
N SER A 3 -7.85 22.22 4.78
CA SER A 3 -6.85 21.14 4.73
C SER A 3 -7.26 19.90 5.55
N SER A 4 -7.94 20.06 6.68
CA SER A 4 -8.28 18.94 7.57
C SER A 4 -9.24 17.96 6.89
N PHE A 5 -10.26 18.46 6.21
CA PHE A 5 -11.28 17.63 5.56
C PHE A 5 -10.73 16.76 4.43
N GLN A 6 -9.77 17.27 3.63
CA GLN A 6 -9.14 16.47 2.59
C GLN A 6 -8.32 15.33 3.16
N THR A 7 -7.62 15.55 4.27
CA THR A 7 -6.87 14.50 4.96
C THR A 7 -7.82 13.45 5.53
N ASP A 8 -8.92 13.88 6.16
CA ASP A 8 -9.93 12.98 6.72
C ASP A 8 -10.55 12.08 5.62
N LEU A 9 -10.96 12.69 4.50
CA LEU A 9 -11.47 11.94 3.34
C LEU A 9 -10.44 10.98 2.73
N CYS A 10 -9.17 11.36 2.73
CA CYS A 10 -8.09 10.52 2.22
C CYS A 10 -7.90 9.28 3.12
N ILE A 11 -7.93 9.47 4.44
CA ILE A 11 -7.85 8.38 5.41
C ILE A 11 -9.08 7.46 5.29
N GLU A 12 -10.29 8.01 5.19
CA GLU A 12 -11.50 7.22 4.95
C GLU A 12 -11.42 6.42 3.64
N SER A 13 -10.89 7.02 2.58
CA SER A 13 -10.71 6.35 1.30
C SER A 13 -9.71 5.20 1.39
N LEU A 14 -8.59 5.39 2.10
CA LEU A 14 -7.58 4.35 2.34
C LEU A 14 -8.17 3.17 3.13
N LEU A 15 -8.98 3.46 4.16
CA LEU A 15 -9.65 2.43 4.94
C LEU A 15 -10.74 1.71 4.14
N ALA A 16 -11.52 2.43 3.33
CA ALA A 16 -12.52 1.83 2.46
C ALA A 16 -11.89 0.90 1.42
N VAL A 17 -10.73 1.28 0.88
CA VAL A 17 -9.92 0.43 0.01
C VAL A 17 -9.44 -0.81 0.77
N PHE A 18 -8.87 -0.65 1.97
CA PHE A 18 -8.45 -1.78 2.80
C PHE A 18 -9.60 -2.75 3.05
N GLN A 19 -10.77 -2.25 3.48
CA GLN A 19 -11.97 -3.06 3.74
C GLN A 19 -12.58 -3.69 2.50
N LYS A 20 -12.40 -3.09 1.32
CA LYS A 20 -12.86 -3.68 0.05
C LYS A 20 -12.09 -4.95 -0.31
N TYR A 21 -10.81 -5.01 0.05
CA TYR A 21 -9.97 -6.18 -0.23
C TYR A 21 -9.93 -7.14 0.97
N ALA A 22 -9.96 -6.64 2.20
CA ALA A 22 -10.08 -7.45 3.40
C ALA A 22 -11.50 -8.06 3.48
N GLY A 23 -11.61 -9.29 3.96
CA GLY A 23 -12.90 -9.96 4.13
C GLY A 23 -13.34 -10.87 2.99
N LYS A 24 -12.59 -10.95 1.88
CA LYS A 24 -12.86 -11.97 0.83
C LYS A 24 -12.70 -13.39 1.37
N ASP A 25 -11.75 -13.60 2.27
CA ASP A 25 -11.52 -14.88 2.98
C ASP A 25 -12.26 -14.95 4.33
N GLY A 26 -13.19 -14.03 4.61
CA GLY A 26 -13.97 -13.98 5.86
C GLY A 26 -13.27 -13.28 7.04
N ASN A 27 -12.02 -12.85 6.89
CA ASN A 27 -11.33 -11.99 7.85
C ASN A 27 -11.32 -10.53 7.35
N THR A 28 -12.12 -9.66 7.96
CA THR A 28 -12.22 -8.23 7.60
C THR A 28 -11.13 -7.37 8.22
N CYS A 29 -10.33 -7.93 9.13
CA CYS A 29 -9.34 -7.18 9.90
C CYS A 29 -7.93 -7.25 9.29
N SER A 30 -7.70 -8.18 8.37
CA SER A 30 -6.38 -8.42 7.77
C SER A 30 -6.51 -8.79 6.29
N LEU A 31 -5.51 -8.43 5.49
CA LEU A 31 -5.39 -8.85 4.10
C LEU A 31 -4.63 -10.17 4.02
N SER A 32 -5.26 -11.19 3.43
CA SER A 32 -4.56 -12.42 3.08
C SER A 32 -3.54 -12.16 1.96
N LYS A 33 -2.65 -13.12 1.71
CA LYS A 33 -1.71 -13.04 0.59
C LYS A 33 -2.43 -12.84 -0.76
N THR A 34 -3.60 -13.46 -0.92
CA THR A 34 -4.42 -13.39 -2.12
C THR A 34 -5.10 -12.03 -2.24
N ASP A 35 -5.63 -11.51 -1.13
CA ASP A 35 -6.26 -10.19 -1.10
C ASP A 35 -5.26 -9.08 -1.37
N PHE A 36 -4.08 -9.19 -0.78
CA PHE A 36 -2.97 -8.29 -1.04
C PHE A 36 -2.59 -8.29 -2.52
N LEU A 37 -2.46 -9.46 -3.14
CA LEU A 37 -2.18 -9.57 -4.57
C LEU A 37 -3.25 -8.91 -5.44
N SER A 38 -4.52 -9.10 -5.06
CA SER A 38 -5.65 -8.50 -5.75
C SER A 38 -5.65 -6.96 -5.61
N PHE A 39 -5.36 -6.46 -4.41
CA PHE A 39 -5.17 -5.03 -4.12
C PHE A 39 -4.05 -4.44 -4.99
N MET A 40 -2.86 -5.07 -4.96
CA MET A 40 -1.71 -4.60 -5.73
C MET A 40 -1.95 -4.64 -7.23
N SER A 41 -2.62 -5.68 -7.75
CA SER A 41 -2.89 -5.78 -9.19
C SER A 41 -3.91 -4.74 -9.67
N THR A 42 -4.85 -4.33 -8.79
CA THR A 42 -5.94 -3.43 -9.17
C THR A 42 -5.59 -1.96 -8.95
N GLU A 43 -5.13 -1.61 -7.74
CA GLU A 43 -4.84 -0.22 -7.37
C GLU A 43 -3.50 0.25 -7.95
N ARG A 44 -2.51 -0.66 -8.06
CA ARG A 44 -1.17 -0.32 -8.59
C ARG A 44 -1.09 -0.32 -10.11
N ALA A 45 -2.05 -0.93 -10.82
CA ALA A 45 -2.14 -0.79 -12.28
C ALA A 45 -2.41 0.66 -12.71
N ALA A 46 -3.08 1.46 -11.85
CA ALA A 46 -3.27 2.88 -12.07
C ALA A 46 -1.96 3.69 -11.93
N PHE A 47 -1.08 3.29 -10.99
CA PHE A 47 0.23 3.93 -10.76
C PHE A 47 1.35 3.43 -11.69
N THR A 48 1.23 2.20 -12.19
CA THR A 48 2.34 1.43 -12.77
C THR A 48 2.02 0.98 -14.19
N LYS A 49 1.48 1.86 -15.06
CA LYS A 49 1.30 1.53 -16.49
C LYS A 49 2.60 1.14 -17.23
N ASN A 50 3.77 1.20 -16.58
CA ASN A 50 5.09 0.98 -17.18
C ASN A 50 6.00 -0.06 -16.51
N GLN A 51 5.59 -0.78 -15.45
CA GLN A 51 6.49 -1.79 -14.86
C GLN A 51 5.91 -3.20 -14.92
N LYS A 52 6.50 -3.99 -15.82
CA LYS A 52 6.36 -5.44 -15.98
C LYS A 52 6.67 -6.14 -14.66
N ASP A 53 5.83 -7.12 -14.30
CA ASP A 53 5.89 -8.22 -13.32
C ASP A 53 6.97 -8.27 -12.20
N SER A 54 8.20 -7.82 -12.43
CA SER A 54 9.29 -7.76 -11.44
C SER A 54 8.88 -6.98 -10.18
N SER A 55 8.13 -5.90 -10.33
CA SER A 55 7.78 -5.01 -9.24
C SER A 55 6.72 -5.59 -8.28
N VAL A 56 5.97 -6.62 -8.72
CA VAL A 56 5.02 -7.35 -7.87
C VAL A 56 5.77 -8.35 -7.01
N LEU A 57 6.76 -9.06 -7.57
CA LEU A 57 7.63 -9.98 -6.83
C LEU A 57 8.51 -9.24 -5.82
N ASP A 58 9.10 -8.10 -6.20
CA ASP A 58 9.85 -7.25 -5.26
C ASP A 58 8.95 -6.72 -4.15
N LEU A 59 7.68 -6.42 -4.46
CA LEU A 59 6.75 -6.00 -3.43
C LEU A 59 6.24 -7.15 -2.58
N MET A 60 6.11 -8.37 -3.11
CA MET A 60 5.86 -9.56 -2.29
C MET A 60 7.02 -9.83 -1.33
N LYS A 61 8.26 -9.60 -1.77
CA LYS A 61 9.43 -9.66 -0.87
C LYS A 61 9.33 -8.58 0.19
N LYS A 62 8.97 -7.35 -0.18
CA LYS A 62 8.68 -6.28 0.79
C LYS A 62 7.49 -6.57 1.69
N LYS A 63 6.46 -7.29 1.23
CA LYS A 63 5.35 -7.75 2.09
C LYS A 63 5.91 -8.56 3.26
N GLN A 64 6.91 -9.40 3.01
CA GLN A 64 7.56 -10.18 4.06
C GLN A 64 8.37 -9.31 5.03
N GLU A 65 8.86 -8.14 4.60
CA GLU A 65 9.47 -7.13 5.48
C GLU A 65 8.43 -6.29 6.24
N LEU A 66 7.21 -6.18 5.70
CA LEU A 66 6.10 -5.42 6.27
C LEU A 66 5.25 -6.23 7.24
N ASP A 67 5.29 -7.56 7.13
CA ASP A 67 4.69 -8.53 8.05
C ASP A 67 5.52 -8.59 9.35
N ILE A 68 5.40 -7.53 10.15
CA ILE A 68 6.17 -7.28 11.37
C ILE A 68 5.85 -8.34 12.41
N ASN A 69 4.58 -8.76 12.47
CA ASN A 69 4.11 -9.77 13.41
C ASN A 69 4.36 -11.22 12.93
N CYS A 70 4.78 -11.39 11.67
CA CYS A 70 5.07 -12.68 11.02
C CYS A 70 3.87 -13.64 11.00
N ASP A 71 2.63 -13.12 10.97
CA ASP A 71 1.40 -13.90 10.90
C ASP A 71 1.03 -14.32 9.47
N GLY A 72 1.76 -13.81 8.47
CA GLY A 72 1.55 -14.10 7.05
C GLY A 72 0.44 -13.27 6.41
N MET A 73 -0.27 -12.46 7.19
CA MET A 73 -1.31 -11.52 6.79
C MET A 73 -0.74 -10.10 6.75
N LEU A 74 -1.60 -9.12 6.50
CA LEU A 74 -1.27 -7.71 6.61
C LEU A 74 -2.40 -7.06 7.38
N ASP A 75 -2.13 -6.62 8.60
CA ASP A 75 -3.09 -5.85 9.37
C ASP A 75 -3.19 -4.39 8.86
N SER A 76 -4.12 -3.63 9.42
CA SER A 76 -4.34 -2.23 9.01
C SER A 76 -3.10 -1.35 9.22
N GLN A 77 -2.28 -1.63 10.24
CA GLN A 77 -1.06 -0.88 10.52
C GLN A 77 0.04 -1.21 9.51
N GLU A 78 0.24 -2.49 9.22
CA GLU A 78 1.22 -2.95 8.24
C GLU A 78 0.85 -2.50 6.81
N PHE A 79 -0.46 -2.49 6.49
CA PHE A 79 -0.96 -1.89 5.26
C PHE A 79 -0.67 -0.39 5.16
N LEU A 80 -0.89 0.38 6.23
CA LEU A 80 -0.57 1.81 6.23
C LEU A 80 0.95 2.07 6.11
N ASN A 81 1.79 1.21 6.70
CA ASN A 81 3.24 1.27 6.52
C ASN A 81 3.65 1.09 5.06
N LEU A 82 2.99 0.17 4.33
CA LEU A 82 3.19 0.02 2.89
C LEU A 82 2.83 1.29 2.12
N ILE A 83 1.63 1.84 2.37
CA ILE A 83 1.16 3.07 1.71
C ILE A 83 2.12 4.23 2.02
N GLY A 84 2.57 4.34 3.27
CA GLY A 84 3.58 5.32 3.68
C GLY A 84 4.89 5.14 2.92
N GLY A 85 5.40 3.92 2.80
CA GLY A 85 6.61 3.62 2.02
C GLY A 85 6.46 3.96 0.53
N MET A 86 5.28 3.74 -0.05
CA MET A 86 4.97 4.14 -1.43
C MET A 86 4.89 5.66 -1.58
N ALA A 87 4.29 6.36 -0.61
CA ALA A 87 4.20 7.82 -0.62
C ALA A 87 5.58 8.47 -0.53
N VAL A 88 6.48 7.94 0.32
CA VAL A 88 7.88 8.37 0.39
C VAL A 88 8.59 8.12 -0.93
N ALA A 89 8.46 6.93 -1.52
CA ALA A 89 9.08 6.65 -2.82
C ALA A 89 8.55 7.55 -3.95
N CYS A 90 7.26 7.89 -3.93
CA CYS A 90 6.68 8.85 -4.87
C CYS A 90 7.19 10.27 -4.62
N HIS A 91 7.28 10.69 -3.36
CA HIS A 91 7.85 11.98 -2.99
C HIS A 91 9.30 12.10 -3.46
N ASP A 92 10.11 11.07 -3.28
CA ASP A 92 11.51 11.03 -3.73
C ASP A 92 11.62 11.02 -5.26
N ALA A 93 10.66 10.41 -5.98
CA ALA A 93 10.62 10.43 -7.43
C ALA A 93 10.15 11.78 -8.02
N LEU A 94 9.29 12.49 -7.29
CA LEU A 94 8.76 13.81 -7.68
C LEU A 94 9.69 14.95 -7.24
N SER A 95 10.46 14.74 -6.17
CA SER A 95 11.49 15.67 -5.71
C SER A 95 12.75 15.50 -6.56
N PRO A 96 13.36 16.58 -7.09
CA PRO A 96 14.62 16.46 -7.81
C PRO A 96 15.71 15.85 -6.90
N PRO A 97 16.65 15.06 -7.45
CA PRO A 97 17.70 14.45 -6.65
C PRO A 97 18.46 15.54 -5.90
N GLN A 98 18.35 15.57 -4.57
CA GLN A 98 19.23 16.41 -3.77
C GLN A 98 20.64 15.84 -3.93
N LYS A 99 21.45 16.49 -4.78
CA LYS A 99 22.90 16.36 -4.72
C LYS A 99 23.33 16.94 -3.37
N CYS A 100 23.59 16.08 -2.38
CA CYS A 100 24.42 16.47 -1.25
C CYS A 100 25.81 16.82 -1.80
N ILE A 101 26.23 18.08 -1.59
CA ILE A 101 27.59 18.58 -1.75
C ILE A 101 28.37 18.24 -0.48
#